data_AF-A0AAN9PMN9-F1
#
_entry.id   AF-A0AAN9PMN9-F1
#
_cell.length_a   1.000
_cell.length_b   1.000
_cell.length_c   1.000
_cell.angle_alpha   90.00
_cell.angle_beta   90.00
_cell.angle_gamma   90.00
#
_symmetry.space_group_name_H-M   'P 1'
#
loop_
_entity.id
_entity.type
_entity.pdbx_description
1 polymer ?
#
loop_
_entity_poly.entity_id
_entity_poly.type
_entity_poly.pdbx_seq_one_letter_code
_entity_poly.pdbx_strand_id
1 'polypeptide(L)'
;MAAAGAENVPPFIAAQLTYLLSNFHHTLKIEQMWSSDNYNSSAIDRFTLLIPYCLDFIKWDLIYNVECPTSPPDVVFGPEDEAFHPFHMRPSVEPAQSSNCLADWNYKDPTRLLLLFQFLRDQYVLYQKIRVGELEDERLKFELNTILHREGIEMHMSLGAEKCS
;
A
#
# COMPACT_ATOMS: atom_id res chain seq x y z
N MET A 1 24.87 -4.63 -15.88
CA MET A 1 24.54 -5.76 -14.99
C MET A 1 23.09 -6.13 -15.25
N ALA A 2 22.86 -7.25 -15.91
CA ALA A 2 21.54 -7.64 -16.44
C ALA A 2 20.61 -8.14 -15.33
N ALA A 3 19.35 -7.71 -15.39
CA ALA A 3 18.28 -8.02 -14.45
C ALA A 3 17.77 -9.46 -14.64
N ALA A 4 18.26 -10.39 -13.82
CA ALA A 4 17.85 -11.80 -13.85
C ALA A 4 16.49 -12.08 -13.16
N GLY A 5 15.63 -11.07 -12.97
CA GLY A 5 14.34 -11.20 -12.29
C GLY A 5 13.10 -10.87 -13.13
N ALA A 6 13.28 -10.38 -14.37
CA ALA A 6 12.16 -9.86 -15.18
C ALA A 6 11.58 -10.87 -16.18
N GLU A 7 12.33 -11.92 -16.55
CA GLU A 7 11.90 -12.83 -17.63
C GLU A 7 10.69 -13.70 -17.29
N ASN A 8 10.34 -13.75 -16.00
CA ASN A 8 9.29 -14.59 -15.47
C ASN A 8 8.06 -13.79 -14.97
N VAL A 9 8.11 -12.46 -14.96
CA VAL A 9 6.93 -11.66 -14.59
C VAL A 9 5.99 -11.55 -15.79
N PRO A 10 4.71 -11.96 -15.68
CA PRO A 10 3.76 -11.80 -16.76
C PRO A 10 3.71 -10.36 -17.31
N PRO A 11 3.65 -10.14 -18.64
CA PRO A 11 3.79 -8.81 -19.23
C PRO A 11 2.78 -7.78 -18.69
N PHE A 12 1.57 -8.20 -18.35
CA PHE A 12 0.56 -7.29 -17.80
C PHE A 12 0.91 -6.83 -16.38
N ILE A 13 1.44 -7.73 -15.53
CA ILE A 13 1.94 -7.40 -14.19
C ILE A 13 3.16 -6.48 -14.32
N ALA A 14 4.10 -6.80 -15.22
CA ALA A 14 5.29 -5.99 -15.46
C ALA A 14 4.93 -4.56 -15.93
N ALA A 15 3.93 -4.41 -16.80
CA ALA A 15 3.45 -3.11 -17.27
C ALA A 15 2.83 -2.29 -16.14
N GLN A 16 1.92 -2.90 -15.35
CA GLN A 16 1.30 -2.24 -14.21
C GLN A 16 2.32 -1.85 -13.13
N LEU A 17 3.26 -2.76 -12.82
CA LEU A 17 4.31 -2.52 -11.84
C LEU A 17 5.28 -1.42 -12.29
N THR A 18 5.74 -1.47 -13.54
CA THR A 18 6.63 -0.43 -14.10
C THR A 18 5.95 0.94 -14.08
N TYR A 19 4.67 0.99 -14.43
CA TYR A 19 3.89 2.22 -14.39
C TYR A 19 3.73 2.74 -12.95
N LEU A 20 3.41 1.87 -11.99
CA LEU A 20 3.36 2.21 -10.57
C LEU A 20 4.69 2.81 -10.11
N LEU A 21 5.81 2.11 -10.29
CA LEU A 21 7.13 2.55 -9.83
C LEU A 21 7.58 3.88 -10.45
N SER A 22 7.14 4.19 -11.67
CA SER A 22 7.54 5.41 -12.39
C SER A 22 6.66 6.62 -12.09
N ASN A 23 5.39 6.40 -11.69
CA ASN A 23 4.39 7.47 -11.57
C ASN A 23 3.88 7.67 -10.14
N PHE A 24 4.28 6.83 -9.18
CA PHE A 24 3.92 7.06 -7.78
C PHE A 24 4.61 8.31 -7.24
N HIS A 25 3.92 9.08 -6.40
CA HIS A 25 4.45 10.32 -5.82
C HIS A 25 5.71 10.09 -4.96
N HIS A 26 5.88 8.88 -4.43
CA HIS A 26 6.99 8.48 -3.58
C HIS A 26 7.81 7.37 -4.24
N THR A 27 9.10 7.29 -3.93
CA THR A 27 9.98 6.25 -4.46
C THR A 27 9.67 4.89 -3.83
N LEU A 28 8.81 4.12 -4.48
CA LEU A 28 8.50 2.74 -4.13
C LEU A 28 9.70 1.81 -4.41
N LYS A 29 9.81 0.72 -3.66
CA LYS A 29 10.80 -0.33 -3.91
C LYS A 29 10.15 -1.71 -3.84
N ILE A 30 10.71 -2.66 -4.56
CA ILE A 30 10.36 -4.08 -4.43
C ILE A 30 11.40 -4.75 -3.56
N GLU A 31 10.97 -5.38 -2.47
CA GLU A 31 11.85 -6.12 -1.57
C GLU A 31 12.14 -7.51 -2.12
N GLN A 32 11.10 -8.22 -2.53
CA GLN A 32 11.19 -9.58 -3.06
C GLN A 32 10.04 -9.85 -4.04
N MET A 33 10.25 -10.84 -4.91
CA MET A 33 9.22 -11.37 -5.80
C MET A 33 9.27 -12.90 -5.81
N TRP A 34 8.12 -13.57 -5.93
CA TRP A 34 8.05 -15.03 -5.93
C TRP A 34 6.84 -15.53 -6.76
N SER A 35 6.85 -16.83 -7.06
CA SER A 35 5.73 -17.51 -7.74
C SER A 35 4.78 -18.12 -6.71
N SER A 36 3.49 -18.15 -7.04
CA SER A 36 2.48 -18.91 -6.32
C SER A 36 2.65 -20.43 -6.42
N ASP A 37 3.27 -20.93 -7.49
CA ASP A 37 3.31 -22.36 -7.82
C ASP A 37 4.75 -22.89 -7.82
N ASN A 38 4.94 -23.98 -7.10
CA ASN A 38 6.23 -24.69 -7.03
C ASN A 38 6.36 -25.76 -8.12
N TYR A 39 5.28 -26.06 -8.86
CA TYR A 39 5.20 -27.28 -9.65
C TYR A 39 5.30 -27.11 -11.17
N ASN A 40 4.91 -26.00 -11.81
CA ASN A 40 5.21 -25.77 -13.25
C ASN A 40 5.07 -24.33 -13.77
N SER A 41 4.48 -23.39 -13.04
CA SER A 41 4.43 -21.99 -13.47
C SER A 41 5.64 -21.22 -12.93
N SER A 42 6.62 -20.93 -13.79
CA SER A 42 7.70 -20.00 -13.46
C SER A 42 7.21 -18.55 -13.32
N ALA A 43 5.91 -18.27 -13.47
CA ALA A 43 5.37 -16.94 -13.45
C ALA A 43 5.49 -16.30 -12.06
N ILE A 44 6.23 -15.19 -11.98
CA ILE A 44 6.35 -14.38 -10.78
C ILE A 44 5.13 -13.47 -10.70
N ASP A 45 4.23 -13.76 -9.77
CA ASP A 45 2.93 -13.11 -9.61
C ASP A 45 2.71 -12.49 -8.23
N ARG A 46 3.68 -12.67 -7.32
CA ARG A 46 3.66 -12.13 -5.97
C ARG A 46 4.89 -11.29 -5.72
N PHE A 47 4.73 -10.20 -4.98
CA PHE A 47 5.83 -9.34 -4.59
C PHE A 47 5.53 -8.50 -3.35
N THR A 48 6.60 -8.17 -2.62
CA THR A 48 6.53 -7.29 -1.44
C THR A 48 6.90 -5.88 -1.88
N LEU A 49 5.97 -4.94 -1.69
CA LEU A 49 6.17 -3.52 -1.97
C LEU A 49 6.55 -2.78 -0.70
N LEU A 50 7.66 -2.03 -0.77
CA LEU A 50 8.08 -1.09 0.25
C LEU A 50 7.58 0.30 -0.12
N ILE A 51 6.67 0.82 0.69
CA ILE A 51 6.01 2.12 0.49
C ILE A 51 6.61 3.11 1.50
N PRO A 52 7.28 4.19 1.06
CA PRO A 52 7.78 5.20 1.98
C PRO A 52 6.66 5.83 2.79
N TYR A 53 6.84 5.85 4.11
CA TYR A 53 5.91 6.47 5.04
C TYR A 53 6.63 6.94 6.30
N CYS A 54 6.50 8.23 6.63
CA CYS A 54 7.29 8.86 7.70
C CYS A 54 8.81 8.64 7.50
N LEU A 55 9.48 8.02 8.47
CA LEU A 55 10.92 7.73 8.46
C LEU A 55 11.25 6.27 8.14
N ASP A 56 10.24 5.48 7.73
CA ASP A 56 10.38 4.05 7.46
C ASP A 56 9.58 3.64 6.21
N PHE A 57 9.38 2.33 6.03
CA PHE A 57 8.62 1.73 4.95
C PHE A 57 7.48 0.87 5.49
N ILE A 58 6.29 1.08 4.93
CA ILE A 58 5.21 0.12 5.04
C ILE A 58 5.53 -1.05 4.10
N LYS A 59 5.35 -2.28 4.58
CA LYS A 59 5.56 -3.49 3.80
C LYS A 59 4.23 -4.17 3.52
N TRP A 60 3.81 -4.18 2.26
CA TRP A 60 2.60 -4.89 1.84
C TRP A 60 2.93 -5.90 0.76
N ASP A 61 2.36 -7.08 0.88
CA ASP A 61 2.49 -8.13 -0.14
C ASP A 61 1.33 -8.02 -1.12
N LEU A 62 1.66 -8.08 -2.41
CA LEU A 62 0.68 -8.15 -3.48
C LEU A 62 0.65 -9.55 -4.04
N ILE A 63 -0.57 -10.03 -4.30
CA ILE A 63 -0.81 -11.37 -4.81
C ILE A 63 -1.71 -11.24 -6.05
N TYR A 64 -1.11 -11.43 -7.23
CA TYR A 64 -1.88 -11.62 -8.44
C TYR A 64 -2.30 -13.08 -8.58
N ASN A 65 -3.41 -13.29 -9.30
CA ASN A 65 -3.75 -14.59 -9.85
C ASN A 65 -3.51 -14.54 -11.37
N VAL A 66 -2.41 -15.14 -11.84
CA VAL A 66 -2.05 -15.15 -13.28
C VAL A 66 -3.10 -15.88 -14.12
N GLU A 67 -3.77 -16.89 -13.55
CA GLU A 67 -4.81 -17.66 -14.24
C GLU A 67 -6.11 -16.87 -14.38
N CYS A 68 -6.32 -15.86 -13.53
CA CYS A 68 -7.50 -15.00 -13.55
C CYS A 68 -7.10 -13.51 -13.48
N PRO A 69 -6.49 -12.96 -14.54
CA PRO A 69 -5.98 -11.58 -14.53
C PRO A 69 -7.11 -10.54 -14.46
N THR A 70 -8.35 -10.91 -14.78
CA THR A 70 -9.53 -10.05 -14.62
C THR A 70 -9.89 -9.78 -13.17
N SER A 71 -9.39 -10.58 -12.22
CA SER A 71 -9.51 -10.28 -10.80
C SER A 71 -8.44 -9.26 -10.37
N PRO A 72 -8.77 -8.28 -9.52
CA PRO A 72 -7.75 -7.41 -8.92
C PRO A 72 -6.81 -8.23 -8.03
N PRO A 73 -5.57 -7.75 -7.80
CA PRO A 73 -4.66 -8.40 -6.87
C PRO A 73 -5.17 -8.28 -5.44
N ASP A 74 -4.90 -9.30 -4.64
CA ASP A 74 -5.05 -9.20 -3.20
C ASP A 74 -3.86 -8.45 -2.60
N VAL A 75 -4.11 -7.67 -1.54
CA VAL A 75 -3.08 -6.96 -0.79
C VAL A 75 -3.10 -7.45 0.65
N VAL A 76 -1.97 -7.97 1.12
CA VAL A 76 -1.78 -8.40 2.50
C VAL A 76 -1.01 -7.31 3.23
N PHE A 77 -1.63 -6.74 4.26
CA PHE A 77 -1.01 -5.72 5.10
C PHE A 77 -0.06 -6.34 6.12
N GLY A 78 0.97 -5.60 6.50
CA GLY A 78 1.96 -6.05 7.47
C GLY A 78 1.34 -6.30 8.86
N PRO A 79 2.07 -6.99 9.77
CA PRO A 79 1.55 -7.34 11.09
C PRO A 79 1.16 -6.13 11.96
N GLU A 80 1.79 -4.97 11.73
CA GLU A 80 1.46 -3.73 12.45
C GLU A 80 0.15 -3.07 11.95
N ASP A 81 -0.38 -3.56 10.83
CA ASP A 81 -1.50 -2.97 10.09
C ASP A 81 -2.71 -3.92 10.01
N GLU A 82 -2.80 -4.96 10.86
CA GLU A 82 -3.92 -5.91 10.83
C GLU A 82 -5.31 -5.26 11.01
N ALA A 83 -5.39 -4.18 11.80
CA ALA A 83 -6.61 -3.41 12.02
C ALA A 83 -6.90 -2.39 10.90
N PHE A 84 -6.02 -2.30 9.89
CA PHE A 84 -6.22 -1.40 8.75
C PHE A 84 -7.22 -2.00 7.76
N HIS A 85 -8.40 -1.38 7.70
CA HIS A 85 -9.48 -1.78 6.80
C HIS A 85 -9.85 -0.64 5.83
N PRO A 86 -9.10 -0.45 4.73
CA PRO A 86 -9.17 0.74 3.88
C PRO A 86 -10.56 1.03 3.31
N PHE A 87 -11.36 -0.01 3.01
CA PHE A 87 -12.70 0.15 2.45
C PHE A 87 -13.79 0.42 3.51
N HIS A 88 -13.46 0.31 4.79
CA HIS A 88 -14.34 0.66 5.90
C HIS A 88 -14.01 2.02 6.53
N MET A 89 -12.87 2.61 6.16
CA MET A 89 -12.50 3.96 6.57
C MET A 89 -13.44 4.96 5.88
N ARG A 90 -14.22 5.71 6.65
CA ARG A 90 -15.07 6.79 6.14
C ARG A 90 -14.39 8.13 6.45
N PRO A 91 -14.08 8.98 5.45
CA PRO A 91 -13.78 10.37 5.77
C PRO A 91 -15.04 11.01 6.33
N SER A 92 -14.91 11.68 7.47
CA SER A 92 -16.00 12.33 8.21
C SER A 92 -16.67 13.47 7.42
N VAL A 93 -16.10 13.95 6.31
CA VAL A 93 -16.45 15.27 5.75
C VAL A 93 -16.70 15.32 4.23
N GLU A 94 -16.50 14.25 3.46
CA GLU A 94 -16.80 14.26 2.02
C GLU A 94 -17.44 12.94 1.60
N PRO A 95 -18.27 12.91 0.53
CA PRO A 95 -18.68 11.65 -0.06
C PRO A 95 -17.42 11.01 -0.62
N ALA A 96 -16.75 10.20 0.20
CA ALA A 96 -15.68 9.33 -0.22
C ALA A 96 -16.22 8.62 -1.45
N GLN A 97 -15.61 8.90 -2.60
CA GLN A 97 -15.72 8.07 -3.76
C GLN A 97 -15.36 6.67 -3.27
N SER A 98 -16.38 5.89 -2.92
CA SER A 98 -16.27 4.47 -2.65
C SER A 98 -15.48 3.93 -3.82
N SER A 99 -14.23 3.55 -3.56
CA SER A 99 -13.19 3.57 -4.58
C SER A 99 -13.49 2.51 -5.63
N ASN A 100 -14.01 2.94 -6.78
CA ASN A 100 -14.25 2.11 -7.97
C ASN A 100 -12.95 1.49 -8.52
N CYS A 101 -11.79 1.71 -7.88
CA CYS A 101 -10.49 1.18 -8.29
C CYS A 101 -10.47 -0.36 -8.40
N LEU A 102 -11.26 -1.07 -7.56
CA LEU A 102 -11.45 -2.52 -7.67
C LEU A 102 -12.58 -2.91 -8.62
N ALA A 103 -13.68 -2.16 -8.65
CA ALA A 103 -14.85 -2.45 -9.48
C ALA A 103 -14.55 -2.30 -10.99
N ASP A 104 -13.76 -1.29 -11.35
CA ASP A 104 -13.32 -1.01 -12.72
C ASP A 104 -11.94 -1.62 -13.02
N TRP A 105 -11.59 -2.74 -12.37
CA TRP A 105 -10.30 -3.38 -12.57
C TRP A 105 -10.13 -3.85 -14.03
N ASN A 106 -9.00 -3.50 -14.62
CA ASN A 106 -8.64 -3.90 -15.97
C ASN A 106 -7.14 -4.16 -16.05
N TYR A 107 -6.75 -5.44 -16.07
CA TYR A 107 -5.34 -5.84 -16.13
C TYR A 107 -4.58 -5.35 -17.37
N LYS A 108 -5.28 -4.97 -18.44
CA LYS A 108 -4.67 -4.38 -19.65
C LYS A 108 -4.33 -2.91 -19.48
N ASP A 109 -4.94 -2.25 -18.51
CA ASP A 109 -4.70 -0.85 -18.21
C ASP A 109 -3.56 -0.73 -17.17
N PRO A 110 -2.38 -0.22 -17.56
CA PRO A 110 -1.22 -0.14 -16.68
C PRO A 110 -1.44 0.81 -15.48
N THR A 111 -2.44 1.70 -15.54
CA THR A 111 -2.67 2.68 -14.46
C THR A 111 -3.44 2.12 -13.27
N ARG A 112 -4.08 0.95 -13.41
CA ARG A 112 -5.00 0.43 -12.37
C ARG A 112 -4.31 0.14 -11.05
N LEU A 113 -3.10 -0.40 -11.11
CA LEU A 113 -2.30 -0.63 -9.92
C LEU A 113 -1.89 0.68 -9.24
N LEU A 114 -1.55 1.72 -10.01
CA LEU A 114 -1.27 3.06 -9.46
C LEU A 114 -2.46 3.61 -8.68
N LEU A 115 -3.65 3.56 -9.28
CA LEU A 115 -4.89 4.07 -8.66
C LEU A 115 -5.22 3.33 -7.35
N LEU A 116 -5.02 2.00 -7.34
CA LEU A 116 -5.18 1.19 -6.13
C LEU A 116 -4.22 1.63 -5.03
N PHE A 117 -2.93 1.81 -5.32
CA PHE A 117 -1.95 2.19 -4.30
C PHE A 117 -2.06 3.64 -3.84
N GLN A 118 -2.51 4.55 -4.71
CA GLN A 118 -2.87 5.91 -4.30
C GLN A 118 -4.01 5.86 -3.29
N PHE A 119 -5.10 5.15 -3.62
CA PHE A 119 -6.23 4.97 -2.71
C PHE A 119 -5.82 4.34 -1.37
N LEU A 120 -5.10 3.20 -1.39
CA LEU A 120 -4.70 2.51 -0.17
C LEU A 120 -3.80 3.38 0.71
N ARG A 121 -2.87 4.12 0.10
CA ARG A 121 -1.98 5.02 0.85
C ARG A 121 -2.75 6.18 1.48
N ASP A 122 -3.70 6.78 0.78
CA ASP A 122 -4.53 7.85 1.32
C ASP A 122 -5.37 7.35 2.50
N GLN A 123 -5.93 6.13 2.40
CA GLN A 123 -6.62 5.49 3.52
C GLN A 123 -5.67 5.19 4.68
N TYR A 124 -4.43 4.81 4.41
CA TYR A 124 -3.45 4.53 5.46
C TYR A 124 -3.06 5.79 6.24
N VAL A 125 -2.87 6.91 5.54
CA VAL A 125 -2.65 8.23 6.16
C VAL A 125 -3.83 8.58 7.08
N LEU A 126 -5.07 8.37 6.60
CA LEU A 126 -6.27 8.63 7.39
C LEU A 126 -6.35 7.72 8.63
N TYR A 127 -6.09 6.43 8.46
CA TYR A 127 -6.05 5.44 9.53
C TYR A 127 -5.08 5.84 10.65
N GLN A 128 -3.85 6.23 10.28
CA GLN A 128 -2.85 6.64 11.26
C GLN A 128 -3.22 7.97 11.95
N LYS A 129 -3.83 8.91 11.23
CA LYS A 129 -4.35 10.15 11.83
C LYS A 129 -5.44 9.89 12.87
N ILE A 130 -6.37 8.99 12.58
CA ILE A 130 -7.44 8.61 13.54
C ILE A 130 -6.81 7.99 14.80
N ARG A 131 -5.91 7.02 14.63
CA ARG A 131 -5.22 6.35 15.75
C ARG A 131 -4.44 7.31 16.64
N VAL A 132 -3.72 8.25 16.04
CA VAL A 132 -2.99 9.29 16.78
C VAL A 132 -3.96 10.25 17.49
N GLY A 133 -5.11 10.56 16.89
CA GLY A 133 -6.14 11.41 17.49
C GLY A 133 -6.88 10.78 18.67
N GLU A 134 -6.93 9.45 18.75
CA GLU A 134 -7.50 8.69 19.87
C GLU A 134 -6.60 8.73 21.13
N LEU A 135 -5.35 9.16 20.99
CA LEU A 135 -4.45 9.33 22.14
C LEU A 135 -4.91 10.51 23.02
N GLU A 136 -5.23 10.22 24.28
CA GLU A 136 -5.57 11.24 25.29
C GLU A 136 -4.34 11.96 25.87
N ASP A 137 -3.33 12.24 25.04
CA ASP A 137 -2.15 13.00 25.45
C ASP A 137 -2.33 14.49 25.10
N GLU A 138 -2.51 15.33 26.12
CA GLU A 138 -2.73 16.77 25.96
C GLU A 138 -1.52 17.50 25.35
N ARG A 139 -0.30 17.00 25.57
CA ARG A 139 0.91 17.58 24.97
C ARG A 139 0.95 17.29 23.47
N LEU A 140 0.66 16.05 23.08
CA LEU A 140 0.58 15.63 21.69
C LEU A 140 -0.54 16.37 20.94
N LYS A 141 -1.74 16.47 21.54
CA LYS A 141 -2.85 17.23 20.96
C LYS A 141 -2.49 18.69 20.70
N PHE A 142 -1.80 19.34 21.63
CA PHE A 142 -1.35 20.72 21.44
C PHE A 142 -0.37 20.85 20.26
N GLU A 143 0.62 19.96 20.19
CA GLU A 143 1.60 19.95 19.10
C GLU A 143 0.94 19.70 17.75
N LEU A 144 0.06 18.69 17.68
CA LEU A 144 -0.72 18.36 16.49
C LEU A 144 -1.56 19.54 16.02
N ASN A 145 -2.34 20.16 16.90
CA ASN A 145 -3.18 21.32 16.55
C ASN A 145 -2.37 22.51 16.01
N THR A 146 -1.12 22.65 16.43
CA THR A 146 -0.22 23.71 15.95
C THR A 146 0.30 23.43 14.54
N ILE A 147 0.43 22.16 14.14
CA ILE A 147 1.00 21.77 12.83
C ILE A 147 -0.03 21.23 11.84
N LEU A 148 -1.24 20.86 12.28
CA LEU A 148 -2.29 20.19 11.50
C LEU A 148 -2.70 20.94 10.23
N HIS A 149 -2.54 22.27 10.23
CA HIS A 149 -2.82 23.12 9.08
C HIS A 149 -1.79 23.02 7.95
N ARG A 150 -0.65 22.35 8.17
CA ARG A 150 0.37 22.14 7.15
C ARG A 150 0.02 20.91 6.32
N GLU A 151 -0.05 21.10 5.01
CA GLU A 151 -0.20 19.98 4.07
C GLU A 151 1.04 19.07 4.07
N GLY A 152 0.83 17.79 3.77
CA GLY A 152 1.91 16.81 3.62
C GLY A 152 2.47 16.22 4.92
N ILE A 153 1.84 16.48 6.09
CA ILE A 153 2.26 15.83 7.34
C ILE A 153 1.75 14.38 7.39
N GLU A 154 2.70 13.48 7.57
CA GLU A 154 2.47 12.07 7.86
C GLU A 154 2.72 11.79 9.34
N MET A 155 1.96 10.85 9.88
CA MET A 155 2.01 10.44 11.28
C MET A 155 1.92 8.92 11.33
N HIS A 156 2.62 8.31 12.26
CA HIS A 156 2.59 6.87 12.44
C HIS A 156 2.56 6.57 13.94
N MET A 157 1.61 5.75 14.36
CA MET A 157 1.58 5.21 15.71
C MET A 157 2.07 3.77 15.68
N SER A 158 3.32 3.57 16.09
CA SER A 158 3.88 2.25 16.33
C SER A 158 3.31 1.68 17.63
N LEU A 159 2.97 0.39 17.62
CA LEU A 159 2.76 -0.33 18.87
C LEU A 159 4.12 -0.38 19.55
N GLY A 160 4.26 0.28 20.70
CA GLY A 160 5.54 0.44 21.37
C GLY A 160 6.25 -0.90 21.49
N ALA A 161 7.53 -0.94 21.09
CA ALA A 161 8.41 -1.99 21.55
C ALA A 161 8.46 -1.86 23.08
N GLU A 162 7.65 -2.66 23.77
CA GLU A 162 7.92 -2.97 25.17
C GLU A 162 9.28 -3.64 25.17
N LYS A 163 10.33 -2.85 25.38
CA LYS A 163 11.61 -3.39 25.80
C LYS A 163 11.32 -4.15 27.08
N CYS A 164 11.27 -5.47 27.00
CA CYS A 164 11.55 -6.32 28.15
C CYS A 164 12.94 -5.92 28.65
N SER A 165 12.96 -4.99 29.60
CA SER A 165 14.09 -4.67 30.46
C SER A 165 14.36 -5.83 31.42
#